data_AF-A0A8B6GI85-F1
#
_entry.id   AF-A0A8B6GI85-F1
#
_cell.length_a   1.000
_cell.length_b   1.000
_cell.length_c   1.000
_cell.angle_alpha   90.00
_cell.angle_beta   90.00
_cell.angle_gamma   90.00
#
_symmetry.space_group_name_H-M   'P 1'
#
loop_
_entity.id
_entity.type
_entity.pdbx_description
1 polymer ?
#
loop_
_entity_poly.entity_id
_entity_poly.type
_entity_poly.pdbx_seq_one_letter_code
_entity_poly.pdbx_strand_id
1 'polypeptide(L)'
;MAIKLFLFLGYFALISCFKPPSTSDISETVHKLFETIRGMQATKTMLPDPPLEWAKFKGNYESDVKLYFHGNSTMSALRYMFKVYDNNMFATAWITSCLVEAYRYGNAPKPTEDQIIMSVDAIMDHRNKNLKYANSIMAFWPQILDEEFKVYQSTPVNLLAMFNLTQTTNWTVVYDLFDKIGLHDVTEIMKHLLATREGYQHVFKIPPDFDDTSVNLGLGSLLRDNVIHFPYASAAWEGQNKKAASEKKDVSLVTTWVQDLVDVKTQYFQGIDTPGNVNNVDITVCANALFGITNAILSGLVTSEVLYDPVLQQLYLNTSTMIEFQIQTNFSGRPDLALTYYPSVFEFYWFVARTYTQLERKARIGELPHEAMRTVMEGLGSALKGNMTQHVISQSKMEGNDMIYYDDFLGDGDIDNNKKHVEFGEDRLWTTSMAINALITTWTVYNDATQKLNWYDDTPTEVKTTVQKATTWLNTYILSGKYQPWNAFFSGSFKGFGTSWSSYPANRDEYFNGTKVPHDGKRHYGEIIRGMEGVMEEDWYQQQIKLDHAPVDFH
;
A
#
# COMPACT_ATOMS: atom_id res chain seq x y z
N MET A 1 17.86 -22.27 -5.35
CA MET A 1 16.47 -22.31 -5.85
C MET A 1 16.04 -23.73 -6.26
N ALA A 2 16.77 -24.43 -7.14
CA ALA A 2 16.43 -25.80 -7.60
C ALA A 2 16.33 -26.88 -6.51
N ILE A 3 17.13 -26.81 -5.43
CA ILE A 3 17.08 -27.78 -4.32
C ILE A 3 15.81 -27.61 -3.46
N LYS A 4 15.32 -26.37 -3.29
CA LYS A 4 14.06 -26.08 -2.60
C LYS A 4 12.85 -26.55 -3.43
N LEU A 5 12.95 -26.50 -4.75
CA LEU A 5 11.95 -27.01 -5.70
C LEU A 5 11.79 -28.55 -5.60
N PHE A 6 12.91 -29.28 -5.47
CA PHE A 6 12.90 -30.75 -5.37
C PHE A 6 12.34 -31.30 -4.05
N LEU A 7 12.53 -30.58 -2.94
CA LEU A 7 11.98 -30.98 -1.64
C LEU A 7 10.46 -30.74 -1.53
N PHE A 8 9.89 -29.89 -2.38
CA PHE A 8 8.50 -29.43 -2.28
C PHE A 8 7.51 -30.27 -3.11
N LEU A 9 7.95 -30.87 -4.22
CA LEU A 9 7.13 -31.80 -5.01
C LEU A 9 6.71 -33.06 -4.24
N GLY A 10 7.41 -33.40 -3.15
CA GLY A 10 7.01 -34.46 -2.22
C GLY A 10 5.94 -34.05 -1.19
N TYR A 11 5.71 -32.75 -0.98
CA TYR A 11 4.83 -32.25 0.09
C TYR A 11 3.36 -32.09 -0.34
N PHE A 12 3.09 -32.01 -1.64
CA PHE A 12 1.74 -31.81 -2.20
C PHE A 12 0.84 -33.05 -2.20
N ALA A 13 1.31 -34.19 -1.69
CA ALA A 13 0.52 -35.43 -1.58
C ALA A 13 -0.29 -35.56 -0.27
N LEU A 14 -0.29 -34.55 0.61
CA LEU A 14 -0.89 -34.63 1.96
C LEU A 14 -1.80 -33.44 2.31
N ILE A 15 -2.72 -33.05 1.42
CA ILE A 15 -3.86 -32.19 1.81
C ILE A 15 -4.99 -33.11 2.30
N SER A 16 -4.88 -33.50 3.57
CA SER A 16 -5.89 -34.22 4.33
C SER A 16 -7.12 -33.34 4.60
N CYS A 17 -8.30 -33.96 4.64
CA CYS A 17 -9.56 -33.35 5.09
C CYS A 17 -9.44 -32.69 6.47
N PHE A 18 -9.22 -31.37 6.51
CA PHE A 18 -9.30 -30.60 7.76
C PHE A 18 -10.77 -30.34 8.08
N LYS A 19 -11.25 -30.91 9.18
CA LYS A 19 -12.47 -30.42 9.83
C LYS A 19 -12.21 -28.98 10.28
N PRO A 20 -13.19 -28.07 10.16
CA PRO A 20 -13.03 -26.72 10.69
C PRO A 20 -12.68 -26.80 12.18
N PRO A 21 -11.68 -26.04 12.66
CA PRO A 21 -11.34 -26.01 14.07
C PRO A 21 -12.53 -25.47 14.88
N SER A 22 -12.68 -25.92 16.12
CA SER A 22 -13.67 -25.36 17.05
C SER A 22 -13.36 -23.88 17.30
N THR A 23 -14.38 -23.02 17.33
CA THR A 23 -14.24 -21.58 17.62
C THR A 23 -13.54 -21.37 18.97
N SER A 24 -12.33 -20.81 18.96
CA SER A 24 -11.59 -20.41 20.17
C SER A 24 -12.20 -19.16 20.80
N ASP A 25 -11.84 -18.87 22.05
CA ASP A 25 -12.10 -17.55 22.64
C ASP A 25 -11.40 -16.47 21.82
N ILE A 26 -12.12 -15.42 21.41
CA ILE A 26 -11.58 -14.32 20.60
C ILE A 26 -10.41 -13.62 21.31
N SER A 27 -10.44 -13.55 22.64
CA SER A 27 -9.35 -12.98 23.44
C SER A 27 -8.05 -13.78 23.27
N GLU A 28 -8.15 -15.11 23.26
CA GLU A 28 -7.01 -16.00 23.02
C GLU A 28 -6.47 -15.84 21.59
N THR A 29 -7.36 -15.72 20.60
CA THR A 29 -6.99 -15.47 19.20
C THR A 29 -6.24 -14.16 19.05
N VAL A 30 -6.75 -13.07 19.63
CA VAL A 30 -6.10 -11.74 19.61
C VAL A 30 -4.72 -11.78 20.27
N HIS A 31 -4.59 -12.46 21.42
CA HIS A 31 -3.31 -12.60 22.09
C HIS A 31 -2.28 -13.37 21.25
N LYS A 32 -2.67 -14.49 20.63
CA LYS A 32 -1.78 -15.25 19.74
C LYS A 32 -1.36 -14.46 18.50
N LEU A 33 -2.27 -13.65 17.93
CA LEU A 33 -1.94 -12.78 16.80
C LEU A 33 -0.92 -11.70 17.22
N PHE A 34 -1.13 -11.06 18.37
CA PHE A 34 -0.19 -10.09 18.92
C PHE A 34 1.21 -10.69 19.11
N GLU A 35 1.29 -11.88 19.71
CA GLU A 35 2.55 -12.60 19.91
C GLU A 35 3.24 -13.00 18.59
N THR A 36 2.44 -13.40 17.59
CA THR A 36 2.93 -13.70 16.24
C THR A 36 3.55 -12.47 15.59
N ILE A 37 2.83 -11.34 15.59
CA ILE A 37 3.31 -10.06 15.03
C ILE A 37 4.56 -9.59 15.78
N ARG A 38 4.59 -9.68 17.10
CA ARG A 38 5.77 -9.33 17.91
C ARG A 38 6.99 -10.16 17.51
N GLY A 39 6.81 -11.44 17.22
CA GLY A 39 7.87 -12.33 16.75
C GLY A 39 8.41 -11.99 15.34
N MET A 40 7.67 -11.20 14.56
CA MET A 40 8.07 -10.75 13.22
C MET A 40 8.90 -9.46 13.22
N GLN A 41 9.10 -8.81 14.37
CA GLN A 41 9.99 -7.66 14.43
C GLN A 41 11.46 -8.12 14.51
N ALA A 42 12.30 -7.64 13.61
CA ALA A 42 13.73 -7.94 13.64
C ALA A 42 14.39 -7.29 14.87
N THR A 43 14.90 -8.10 15.79
CA THR A 43 15.56 -7.59 17.01
C THR A 43 17.04 -7.28 16.82
N LYS A 44 17.63 -7.70 15.70
CA LYS A 44 19.03 -7.49 15.32
C LYS A 44 19.17 -7.26 13.82
N THR A 45 20.17 -6.48 13.45
CA THR A 45 20.55 -6.34 12.04
C THR A 45 21.29 -7.58 11.56
N MET A 46 20.87 -8.14 10.43
CA MET A 46 21.52 -9.24 9.73
C MET A 46 21.99 -8.76 8.37
N LEU A 47 23.21 -9.11 8.00
CA LEU A 47 23.77 -8.79 6.68
C LEU A 47 23.27 -9.80 5.64
N PRO A 48 23.19 -9.41 4.35
CA PRO A 48 22.73 -10.30 3.31
C PRO A 48 23.80 -11.35 2.95
N ASP A 49 23.40 -12.60 2.80
CA ASP A 49 24.16 -13.70 2.17
C ASP A 49 23.26 -14.42 1.15
N PRO A 50 22.89 -13.76 0.05
CA PRO A 50 21.87 -14.26 -0.84
C PRO A 50 22.43 -15.41 -1.71
N PRO A 51 21.61 -16.40 -2.08
CA PRO A 51 20.16 -16.50 -1.85
C PRO A 51 19.81 -17.25 -0.54
N LEU A 52 20.76 -17.43 0.37
CA LEU A 52 20.56 -18.19 1.61
C LEU A 52 19.88 -17.34 2.68
N GLU A 53 20.42 -16.14 2.92
CA GLU A 53 19.92 -15.19 3.90
C GLU A 53 19.78 -13.80 3.28
N TRP A 54 18.62 -13.19 3.50
CA TRP A 54 18.37 -11.79 3.14
C TRP A 54 18.76 -10.88 4.31
N ALA A 55 19.19 -9.66 4.02
CA ALA A 55 19.42 -8.66 5.05
C ALA A 55 18.10 -8.37 5.79
N LYS A 56 18.17 -8.22 7.11
CA LYS A 56 17.06 -7.74 7.95
C LYS A 56 17.56 -6.63 8.86
N PHE A 57 16.91 -5.48 8.87
CA PHE A 57 17.32 -4.35 9.71
C PHE A 57 16.58 -4.35 11.04
N LYS A 58 17.30 -4.11 12.14
CA LYS A 58 16.71 -4.04 13.48
C LYS A 58 15.54 -3.05 13.48
N GLY A 59 14.43 -3.45 14.10
CA GLY A 59 13.22 -2.65 14.25
C GLY A 59 12.20 -2.80 13.14
N ASN A 60 12.62 -3.25 11.94
CA ASN A 60 11.70 -3.53 10.85
C ASN A 60 10.84 -4.77 11.15
N TYR A 61 9.57 -4.73 10.73
CA TYR A 61 8.73 -5.92 10.68
C TYR A 61 8.94 -6.68 9.38
N GLU A 62 8.79 -8.01 9.43
CA GLU A 62 8.87 -8.83 8.23
C GLU A 62 7.86 -8.38 7.16
N SER A 63 8.38 -8.08 5.98
CA SER A 63 7.62 -7.86 4.76
C SER A 63 8.40 -8.45 3.58
N ASP A 64 7.68 -8.84 2.52
CA ASP A 64 8.27 -9.51 1.36
C ASP A 64 7.82 -8.78 0.08
N VAL A 65 8.76 -8.47 -0.81
CA VAL A 65 8.45 -8.15 -2.21
C VAL A 65 8.18 -9.45 -2.95
N LYS A 66 7.04 -9.48 -3.64
CA LYS A 66 6.59 -10.62 -4.45
C LYS A 66 6.21 -10.16 -5.85
N LEU A 67 6.25 -11.11 -6.78
CA LEU A 67 5.64 -10.95 -8.10
C LEU A 67 4.31 -11.69 -8.09
N TYR A 68 3.24 -11.02 -8.52
CA TYR A 68 1.91 -11.60 -8.56
C TYR A 68 1.73 -12.41 -9.84
N PHE A 69 2.33 -13.61 -9.87
CA PHE A 69 2.15 -14.55 -10.97
C PHE A 69 0.71 -15.07 -10.97
N HIS A 70 0.03 -15.01 -12.11
CA HIS A 70 -1.30 -15.59 -12.33
C HIS A 70 -1.24 -16.60 -13.47
N GLY A 71 -2.09 -17.63 -13.43
CA GLY A 71 -2.27 -18.56 -14.54
C GLY A 71 -2.36 -20.02 -14.11
N ASN A 72 -1.63 -20.90 -14.79
CA ASN A 72 -1.67 -22.33 -14.49
C ASN A 72 -1.02 -22.65 -13.13
N SER A 73 -1.15 -23.90 -12.67
CA SER A 73 -0.61 -24.34 -11.37
C SER A 73 0.90 -24.06 -11.18
N THR A 74 1.68 -23.97 -12.26
CA THR A 74 3.10 -23.61 -12.19
C THR A 74 3.27 -22.14 -11.82
N MET A 75 2.45 -21.24 -12.38
CA MET A 75 2.44 -19.82 -12.02
C MET A 75 1.99 -19.62 -10.59
N SER A 76 0.93 -20.30 -10.16
CA SER A 76 0.52 -20.32 -8.76
C SER A 76 1.69 -20.76 -7.89
N ALA A 77 2.35 -21.89 -8.18
CA ALA A 77 3.50 -22.35 -7.40
C ALA A 77 4.66 -21.33 -7.31
N LEU A 78 4.97 -20.62 -8.40
CA LEU A 78 5.99 -19.56 -8.39
C LEU A 78 5.65 -18.44 -7.42
N ARG A 79 4.37 -18.05 -7.31
CA ARG A 79 3.87 -17.05 -6.35
C ARG A 79 4.14 -17.45 -4.89
N TYR A 80 4.14 -18.76 -4.59
CA TYR A 80 4.50 -19.26 -3.25
C TYR A 80 6.01 -19.29 -2.99
N MET A 81 6.82 -19.47 -4.03
CA MET A 81 8.25 -19.69 -3.88
C MET A 81 9.09 -18.42 -3.97
N PHE A 82 8.67 -17.48 -4.83
CA PHE A 82 9.45 -16.29 -5.13
C PHE A 82 9.05 -15.14 -4.21
N LYS A 83 9.97 -14.80 -3.30
CA LYS A 83 9.85 -13.64 -2.43
C LYS A 83 11.23 -13.13 -2.04
N VAL A 84 11.34 -11.81 -1.88
CA VAL A 84 12.55 -11.13 -1.40
C VAL A 84 12.18 -10.34 -0.17
N TYR A 85 12.87 -10.57 0.95
CA TYR A 85 12.60 -9.83 2.18
C TYR A 85 12.82 -8.33 1.95
N ASP A 86 11.86 -7.51 2.34
CA ASP A 86 11.92 -6.07 2.18
C ASP A 86 12.25 -5.37 3.50
N ASN A 87 13.05 -4.31 3.39
CA ASN A 87 13.48 -3.49 4.53
C ASN A 87 12.90 -2.07 4.43
N ASN A 88 11.72 -1.90 3.84
CA ASN A 88 11.06 -0.60 3.76
C ASN A 88 10.53 -0.16 5.14
N MET A 89 10.44 1.15 5.36
CA MET A 89 9.82 1.69 6.59
C MET A 89 8.29 1.66 6.54
N PHE A 90 7.70 1.59 5.34
CA PHE A 90 6.27 1.68 5.12
C PHE A 90 5.49 0.61 5.89
N ALA A 91 5.84 -0.67 5.71
CA ALA A 91 5.22 -1.79 6.42
C ALA A 91 5.42 -1.67 7.94
N THR A 92 6.61 -1.24 8.37
CA THR A 92 6.95 -1.07 9.80
C THR A 92 6.10 0.02 10.46
N ALA A 93 5.90 1.16 9.78
CA ALA A 93 5.07 2.26 10.27
C ALA A 93 3.60 1.86 10.38
N TRP A 94 3.09 1.10 9.41
CA TRP A 94 1.72 0.60 9.42
C TRP A 94 1.47 -0.44 10.50
N ILE A 95 2.30 -1.47 10.60
CA ILE A 95 2.16 -2.50 11.64
C ILE A 95 2.23 -1.85 13.03
N THR A 96 3.16 -0.91 13.23
CA THR A 96 3.27 -0.15 14.48
C THR A 96 2.01 0.66 14.78
N SER A 97 1.45 1.35 13.77
CA SER A 97 0.19 2.10 13.91
C SER A 97 -0.98 1.18 14.26
N CYS A 98 -1.13 0.06 13.55
CA CYS A 98 -2.17 -0.94 13.81
C CYS A 98 -2.06 -1.52 15.22
N LEU A 99 -0.86 -1.80 15.72
CA LEU A 99 -0.65 -2.31 17.08
C LEU A 99 -1.07 -1.28 18.15
N VAL A 100 -0.76 0.01 17.94
CA VAL A 100 -1.18 1.09 18.85
C VAL A 100 -2.70 1.26 18.81
N GLU A 101 -3.31 1.23 17.63
CA GLU A 101 -4.76 1.32 17.46
C GLU A 101 -5.48 0.10 18.03
N ALA A 102 -4.97 -1.12 17.82
CA ALA A 102 -5.54 -2.35 18.35
C ALA A 102 -5.51 -2.37 19.89
N TYR A 103 -4.45 -1.86 20.51
CA TYR A 103 -4.41 -1.65 21.95
C TYR A 103 -5.45 -0.61 22.39
N ARG A 104 -5.47 0.56 21.74
CA ARG A 104 -6.35 1.68 22.13
C ARG A 104 -7.83 1.36 21.96
N TYR A 105 -8.21 0.76 20.84
CA TYR A 105 -9.60 0.60 20.42
C TYR A 105 -10.12 -0.83 20.56
N GLY A 106 -9.24 -1.84 20.48
CA GLY A 106 -9.60 -3.25 20.37
C GLY A 106 -9.29 -4.11 21.60
N ASN A 107 -8.78 -3.52 22.70
CA ASN A 107 -8.31 -4.25 23.89
C ASN A 107 -7.20 -5.29 23.60
N ALA A 108 -6.46 -5.14 22.50
CA ALA A 108 -5.29 -5.98 22.25
C ALA A 108 -4.22 -5.76 23.34
N PRO A 109 -3.27 -6.69 23.54
CA PRO A 109 -2.16 -6.46 24.45
C PRO A 109 -1.39 -5.16 24.12
N LYS A 110 -0.94 -4.43 25.14
CA LYS A 110 -0.13 -3.23 24.95
C LYS A 110 1.23 -3.61 24.34
N PRO A 111 1.65 -3.02 23.21
CA PRO A 111 3.02 -3.13 22.73
C PRO A 111 4.01 -2.66 23.79
N THR A 112 5.17 -3.33 23.92
CA THR A 112 6.20 -2.86 24.85
C THR A 112 6.81 -1.56 24.35
N GLU A 113 7.37 -0.77 25.27
CA GLU A 113 8.04 0.48 24.88
C GLU A 113 9.24 0.20 23.96
N ASP A 114 10.04 -0.83 24.27
CA ASP A 114 11.15 -1.27 23.41
C ASP A 114 10.69 -1.65 22.00
N GLN A 115 9.55 -2.34 21.86
CA GLN A 115 8.98 -2.71 20.57
C GLN A 115 8.67 -1.47 19.72
N ILE A 116 8.06 -0.44 20.33
CA ILE A 116 7.74 0.82 19.66
C ILE A 116 8.99 1.64 19.34
N ILE A 117 9.94 1.76 20.29
CA ILE A 117 11.18 2.51 20.10
C ILE A 117 11.98 1.90 18.95
N MET A 118 12.13 0.57 18.88
CA MET A 118 12.82 -0.08 17.77
C MET A 118 12.18 0.23 16.42
N SER A 119 10.84 0.24 16.32
CA SER A 119 10.15 0.65 15.09
C SER A 119 10.44 2.10 14.74
N VAL A 120 10.33 3.02 15.71
CA VAL A 120 10.54 4.45 15.47
C VAL A 120 11.98 4.71 15.03
N ASP A 121 12.97 4.13 15.71
CA ASP A 121 14.38 4.24 15.33
C ASP A 121 14.61 3.74 13.89
N ALA A 122 14.05 2.57 13.54
CA ALA A 122 14.17 2.02 12.19
C ALA A 122 13.51 2.93 11.14
N ILE A 123 12.34 3.48 11.41
CA ILE A 123 11.67 4.44 10.52
C ILE A 123 12.53 5.71 10.36
N MET A 124 13.15 6.22 11.44
CA MET A 124 13.98 7.43 11.37
C MET A 124 15.25 7.25 10.51
N ASP A 125 15.78 6.03 10.38
CA ASP A 125 16.90 5.72 9.48
C ASP A 125 16.55 5.91 7.99
N HIS A 126 15.25 6.03 7.67
CA HIS A 126 14.73 6.26 6.32
C HIS A 126 14.44 7.73 6.01
N ARG A 127 14.80 8.65 6.92
CA ARG A 127 14.67 10.08 6.66
C ARG A 127 15.43 10.47 5.39
N ASN A 128 14.81 11.28 4.55
CA ASN A 128 15.43 11.81 3.34
C ASN A 128 16.69 12.63 3.69
N LYS A 129 17.86 12.14 3.26
CA LYS A 129 19.17 12.73 3.52
C LYS A 129 19.55 13.82 2.52
N ASN A 130 18.78 13.98 1.43
CA ASN A 130 19.01 15.02 0.42
C ASN A 130 18.44 16.40 0.81
N LEU A 131 17.83 16.52 2.00
CA LEU A 131 17.35 17.74 2.69
C LEU A 131 17.23 19.02 1.83
N LYS A 132 16.35 18.96 0.83
CA LYS A 132 15.70 20.13 0.24
C LYS A 132 14.23 20.05 0.65
N TYR A 133 13.75 21.02 1.44
CA TYR A 133 12.38 21.05 1.99
C TYR A 133 11.27 21.16 0.94
N ALA A 134 11.61 21.18 -0.36
CA ALA A 134 10.68 21.04 -1.47
C ALA A 134 10.20 19.59 -1.69
N ASN A 135 10.86 18.60 -1.06
CA ASN A 135 10.57 17.18 -1.24
C ASN A 135 10.02 16.55 0.05
N SER A 136 9.45 15.35 -0.07
CA SER A 136 9.02 14.51 1.05
C SER A 136 10.18 14.20 2.03
N ILE A 137 9.82 14.02 3.31
CA ILE A 137 10.79 13.92 4.43
C ILE A 137 11.25 12.49 4.69
N MET A 138 10.54 11.50 4.16
CA MET A 138 10.83 10.06 4.33
C MET A 138 11.04 9.40 2.97
N ALA A 139 12.01 8.49 2.88
CA ALA A 139 12.20 7.63 1.72
C ALA A 139 11.67 6.21 2.02
N PHE A 140 11.17 5.51 0.99
CA PHE A 140 10.62 4.17 1.13
C PHE A 140 11.67 3.17 1.63
N TRP A 141 12.86 3.20 1.03
CA TRP A 141 14.03 2.40 1.41
C TRP A 141 15.14 3.26 2.02
N PRO A 142 16.06 2.67 2.81
CA PRO A 142 17.22 3.37 3.32
C PRO A 142 18.07 3.96 2.19
N GLN A 143 18.65 5.12 2.46
CA GLN A 143 19.48 5.82 1.49
C GLN A 143 20.98 5.67 1.77
N ILE A 144 21.77 5.42 0.71
CA ILE A 144 23.23 5.40 0.72
C ILE A 144 23.74 6.57 -0.15
N LEU A 145 24.87 7.16 0.24
CA LEU A 145 25.51 8.21 -0.54
C LEU A 145 26.09 7.62 -1.83
N ASP A 146 25.63 8.11 -2.97
CA ASP A 146 26.27 7.91 -4.26
C ASP A 146 27.44 8.88 -4.36
N GLU A 147 28.66 8.34 -4.38
CA GLU A 147 29.90 9.12 -4.41
C GLU A 147 30.17 9.81 -5.76
N GLU A 148 29.56 9.33 -6.85
CA GLU A 148 29.71 9.94 -8.18
C GLU A 148 28.85 11.21 -8.26
N PHE A 149 27.58 11.09 -7.89
CA PHE A 149 26.62 12.19 -7.99
C PHE A 149 26.57 13.08 -6.74
N LYS A 150 27.24 12.67 -5.65
CA LYS A 150 27.19 13.33 -4.33
C LYS A 150 25.76 13.53 -3.83
N VAL A 151 24.90 12.53 -4.07
CA VAL A 151 23.49 12.50 -3.68
C VAL A 151 23.17 11.20 -2.96
N TYR A 152 22.25 11.23 -2.00
CA TYR A 152 21.76 10.01 -1.36
C TYR A 152 20.69 9.34 -2.24
N GLN A 153 20.80 8.04 -2.48
CA GLN A 153 19.85 7.27 -3.28
C GLN A 153 19.23 6.14 -2.46
N SER A 154 17.93 5.91 -2.67
CA SER A 154 17.21 4.74 -2.14
C SER A 154 17.91 3.45 -2.55
N THR A 155 18.12 2.55 -1.60
CA THR A 155 18.90 1.32 -1.80
C THR A 155 18.16 0.11 -1.22
N PRO A 156 17.28 -0.54 -1.99
CA PRO A 156 16.68 -1.81 -1.57
C PRO A 156 17.70 -2.94 -1.63
N VAL A 157 18.48 -3.08 -0.54
CA VAL A 157 19.66 -3.95 -0.48
C VAL A 157 19.39 -5.37 -0.98
N ASN A 158 18.25 -5.98 -0.61
CA ASN A 158 17.95 -7.36 -0.97
C ASN A 158 17.53 -7.51 -2.43
N LEU A 159 16.77 -6.56 -2.98
CA LEU A 159 16.39 -6.57 -4.39
C LEU A 159 17.61 -6.33 -5.30
N LEU A 160 18.49 -5.40 -4.93
CA LEU A 160 19.75 -5.17 -5.63
C LEU A 160 20.66 -6.40 -5.55
N ALA A 161 20.76 -7.03 -4.37
CA ALA A 161 21.56 -8.23 -4.20
C ALA A 161 21.01 -9.42 -5.02
N MET A 162 19.67 -9.56 -5.09
CA MET A 162 19.03 -10.52 -5.99
C MET A 162 19.42 -10.25 -7.45
N PHE A 163 19.37 -9.00 -7.92
CA PHE A 163 19.77 -8.69 -9.29
C PHE A 163 21.25 -8.94 -9.55
N ASN A 164 22.13 -8.68 -8.60
CA ASN A 164 23.54 -9.00 -8.72
C ASN A 164 23.78 -10.51 -8.86
N LEU A 165 23.03 -11.36 -8.13
CA LEU A 165 23.08 -12.82 -8.33
C LEU A 165 22.68 -13.23 -9.75
N THR A 166 21.74 -12.51 -10.38
CA THR A 166 21.36 -12.80 -11.77
C THR A 166 22.50 -12.53 -12.75
N GLN A 167 23.45 -11.65 -12.44
CA GLN A 167 24.57 -11.33 -13.32
C GLN A 167 25.63 -12.44 -13.36
N THR A 168 25.79 -13.18 -12.26
CA THR A 168 26.78 -14.25 -12.14
C THR A 168 26.21 -15.63 -12.49
N THR A 169 24.89 -15.73 -12.68
CA THR A 169 24.21 -16.99 -13.01
C THR A 169 24.29 -17.30 -14.50
N ASN A 170 24.72 -18.51 -14.86
CA ASN A 170 24.64 -19.00 -16.24
C ASN A 170 23.20 -19.41 -16.57
N TRP A 171 22.41 -18.44 -17.03
CA TRP A 171 20.99 -18.63 -17.30
C TRP A 171 20.67 -19.60 -18.42
N THR A 172 21.56 -19.77 -19.41
CA THR A 172 21.37 -20.78 -20.46
C THR A 172 21.21 -22.18 -19.86
N VAL A 173 22.05 -22.53 -18.87
CA VAL A 173 21.95 -23.83 -18.18
C VAL A 173 20.67 -23.94 -17.36
N VAL A 174 20.22 -22.84 -16.75
CA VAL A 174 18.98 -22.80 -15.95
C VAL A 174 17.75 -22.96 -16.85
N TYR A 175 17.70 -22.26 -17.99
CA TYR A 175 16.65 -22.37 -18.99
C TYR A 175 16.58 -23.79 -19.55
N ASP A 176 17.72 -24.34 -19.98
CA ASP A 176 17.79 -25.72 -20.49
C ASP A 176 17.28 -26.73 -19.45
N LEU A 177 17.56 -26.51 -18.16
CA LEU A 177 17.08 -27.37 -17.10
C LEU A 177 15.57 -27.24 -16.91
N PHE A 178 15.04 -26.01 -16.82
CA PHE A 178 13.61 -25.75 -16.67
C PHE A 178 12.82 -26.32 -17.85
N ASP A 179 13.30 -26.11 -19.07
CA ASP A 179 12.70 -26.65 -20.28
C ASP A 179 12.71 -28.18 -20.27
N LYS A 180 13.80 -28.83 -19.85
CA LYS A 180 13.87 -30.30 -19.74
C LYS A 180 12.88 -30.91 -18.75
N ILE A 181 12.48 -30.17 -17.72
CA ILE A 181 11.50 -30.62 -16.72
C ILE A 181 10.09 -30.08 -17.00
N GLY A 182 9.85 -29.51 -18.18
CA GLY A 182 8.52 -29.06 -18.64
C GLY A 182 8.08 -27.71 -18.08
N LEU A 183 9.00 -26.88 -17.57
CA LEU A 183 8.72 -25.55 -17.01
C LEU A 183 8.95 -24.42 -18.04
N HIS A 184 8.52 -24.63 -19.29
CA HIS A 184 8.73 -23.67 -20.39
C HIS A 184 8.17 -22.27 -20.10
N ASP A 185 6.99 -22.18 -19.50
CA ASP A 185 6.39 -20.89 -19.15
C ASP A 185 7.26 -20.10 -18.16
N VAL A 186 7.90 -20.81 -17.21
CA VAL A 186 8.83 -20.22 -16.24
C VAL A 186 10.07 -19.69 -16.95
N THR A 187 10.61 -20.47 -17.91
CA THR A 187 11.74 -20.05 -18.74
C THR A 187 11.46 -18.72 -19.44
N GLU A 188 10.30 -18.58 -20.09
CA GLU A 188 9.93 -17.37 -20.83
C GLU A 188 9.75 -16.15 -19.91
N ILE A 189 9.11 -16.34 -18.75
CA ILE A 189 8.98 -15.27 -17.74
C ILE A 189 10.35 -14.83 -17.24
N MET A 190 11.25 -15.77 -16.94
CA MET A 190 12.59 -15.44 -16.46
C MET A 190 13.42 -14.73 -17.54
N LYS A 191 13.32 -15.13 -18.80
CA LYS A 191 13.93 -14.39 -19.91
C LYS A 191 13.42 -12.95 -19.96
N HIS A 192 12.12 -12.76 -19.80
CA HIS A 192 11.54 -11.43 -19.80
C HIS A 192 12.04 -10.58 -18.62
N LEU A 193 11.94 -11.09 -17.38
CA LEU A 193 12.36 -10.37 -16.18
C LEU A 193 13.84 -9.98 -16.22
N LEU A 194 14.69 -10.83 -16.79
CA LEU A 194 16.11 -10.52 -16.95
C LEU A 194 16.38 -9.53 -18.08
N ALA A 195 15.60 -9.57 -19.16
CA ALA A 195 15.69 -8.57 -20.23
C ALA A 195 15.31 -7.16 -19.74
N THR A 196 14.44 -7.05 -18.73
CA THR A 196 14.03 -5.76 -18.13
C THR A 196 14.77 -5.41 -16.85
N ARG A 197 15.81 -6.17 -16.47
CA ARG A 197 16.56 -6.00 -15.21
C ARG A 197 17.08 -4.58 -15.00
N GLU A 198 17.71 -4.00 -16.02
CA GLU A 198 18.32 -2.66 -15.92
C GLU A 198 17.26 -1.60 -15.63
N GLY A 199 16.07 -1.73 -16.24
CA GLY A 199 14.91 -0.88 -15.95
C GLY A 199 14.48 -0.99 -14.48
N TYR A 200 14.39 -2.20 -13.94
CA TYR A 200 14.05 -2.39 -12.52
C TYR A 200 15.10 -1.82 -11.56
N GLN A 201 16.40 -2.01 -11.86
CA GLN A 201 17.47 -1.45 -11.03
C GLN A 201 17.45 0.09 -11.02
N HIS A 202 17.04 0.72 -12.11
CA HIS A 202 16.87 2.17 -12.20
C HIS A 202 15.66 2.65 -11.37
N VAL A 203 14.50 1.99 -11.54
CA VAL A 203 13.25 2.31 -10.81
C VAL A 203 13.41 2.16 -9.30
N PHE A 204 14.32 1.31 -8.81
CA PHE A 204 14.57 1.17 -7.37
C PHE A 204 15.25 2.37 -6.70
N LYS A 205 15.66 3.36 -7.48
CA LYS A 205 16.21 4.64 -7.00
C LYS A 205 15.12 5.71 -6.89
N ILE A 206 13.94 5.34 -6.37
CA ILE A 206 12.80 6.25 -6.24
C ILE A 206 13.06 7.43 -5.30
N PRO A 207 12.47 8.61 -5.57
CA PRO A 207 12.50 9.74 -4.66
C PRO A 207 11.59 9.50 -3.43
N PRO A 208 11.75 10.32 -2.37
CA PRO A 208 10.77 10.45 -1.29
C PRO A 208 9.36 10.78 -1.79
N ASP A 209 8.33 10.21 -1.18
CA ASP A 209 6.95 10.31 -1.65
C ASP A 209 5.95 10.75 -0.56
N PHE A 210 4.73 11.13 -0.94
CA PHE A 210 3.69 11.56 -0.02
C PHE A 210 3.18 10.43 0.87
N ASP A 211 3.22 9.18 0.40
CA ASP A 211 2.65 8.05 1.11
C ASP A 211 3.43 7.77 2.39
N ASP A 212 4.74 7.61 2.22
CA ASP A 212 5.75 7.44 3.26
C ASP A 212 5.71 8.58 4.29
N THR A 213 5.67 9.83 3.80
CA THR A 213 5.58 11.00 4.67
C THR A 213 4.27 11.03 5.44
N SER A 214 3.16 10.70 4.80
CA SER A 214 1.83 10.82 5.42
C SER A 214 1.56 9.73 6.44
N VAL A 215 2.02 8.51 6.19
CA VAL A 215 2.00 7.43 7.18
C VAL A 215 2.86 7.79 8.38
N ASN A 216 4.05 8.37 8.17
CA ASN A 216 4.90 8.86 9.26
C ASN A 216 4.24 10.00 10.06
N LEU A 217 3.57 10.96 9.41
CA LEU A 217 2.79 12.01 10.08
C LEU A 217 1.60 11.42 10.87
N GLY A 218 0.91 10.43 10.30
CA GLY A 218 -0.14 9.68 10.97
C GLY A 218 0.35 8.98 12.24
N LEU A 219 1.50 8.29 12.18
CA LEU A 219 2.15 7.70 13.35
C LEU A 219 2.52 8.76 14.39
N GLY A 220 3.13 9.87 13.98
CA GLY A 220 3.47 10.97 14.88
C GLY A 220 2.27 11.51 15.64
N SER A 221 1.14 11.69 14.96
CA SER A 221 -0.11 12.08 15.60
C SER A 221 -0.63 11.03 16.57
N LEU A 222 -0.63 9.74 16.20
CA LEU A 222 -1.05 8.65 17.08
C LEU A 222 -0.20 8.60 18.35
N LEU A 223 1.12 8.79 18.24
CA LEU A 223 2.03 8.84 19.39
C LEU A 223 1.70 10.02 20.30
N ARG A 224 1.41 11.19 19.73
CA ARG A 224 1.04 12.40 20.48
C ARG A 224 -0.30 12.26 21.20
N ASP A 225 -1.31 11.70 20.53
CA ASP A 225 -2.62 11.40 21.14
C ASP A 225 -2.56 10.32 22.23
N ASN A 226 -1.45 9.58 22.29
CA ASN A 226 -1.17 8.55 23.30
C ASN A 226 0.10 8.89 24.11
N VAL A 227 0.47 10.17 24.23
CA VAL A 227 1.74 10.60 24.85
C VAL A 227 1.90 10.12 26.30
N ILE A 228 0.80 9.97 27.04
CA ILE A 228 0.81 9.42 28.41
C ILE A 228 1.33 7.97 28.42
N HIS A 229 1.07 7.21 27.35
CA HIS A 229 1.45 5.80 27.23
C HIS A 229 2.78 5.58 26.50
N PHE A 230 3.23 6.53 25.67
CA PHE A 230 4.44 6.47 24.84
C PHE A 230 5.22 7.82 24.80
N PRO A 231 5.64 8.37 25.95
CA PRO A 231 6.19 9.74 26.01
C PRO A 231 7.53 9.89 25.28
N TYR A 232 8.42 8.91 25.38
CA TYR A 232 9.74 8.98 24.74
C TYR A 232 9.65 8.84 23.22
N ALA A 233 8.80 7.95 22.72
CA ALA A 233 8.56 7.78 21.28
C ALA A 233 7.97 9.06 20.66
N SER A 234 7.02 9.71 21.34
CA SER A 234 6.46 11.00 20.90
C SER A 234 7.53 12.09 20.81
N ALA A 235 8.39 12.21 21.83
CA ALA A 235 9.45 13.22 21.85
C ALA A 235 10.51 12.99 20.76
N ALA A 236 10.89 11.73 20.52
CA ALA A 236 11.83 11.36 19.47
C ALA A 236 11.30 11.72 18.08
N TRP A 237 10.00 11.47 17.83
CA TRP A 237 9.35 11.82 16.57
C TRP A 237 9.26 13.35 16.37
N GLU A 238 8.83 14.11 17.38
CA GLU A 238 8.63 15.57 17.28
C GLU A 238 9.93 16.36 17.05
N GLY A 239 11.05 15.91 17.63
CA GLY A 239 12.34 16.58 17.49
C GLY A 239 12.84 16.68 16.05
N GLN A 240 12.29 15.89 15.12
CA GLN A 240 12.85 15.68 13.79
C GLN A 240 12.02 16.25 12.62
N ASN A 241 10.80 16.77 12.84
CA ASN A 241 9.85 17.14 11.77
C ASN A 241 9.35 18.61 11.87
N LYS A 242 9.76 19.54 10.96
CA LYS A 242 9.31 20.97 10.91
C LYS A 242 9.02 21.52 9.49
N LYS A 243 8.11 22.51 9.43
CA LYS A 243 7.21 23.02 8.34
C LYS A 243 7.80 23.56 7.02
N ALA A 244 6.96 23.55 5.96
CA ALA A 244 7.07 24.28 4.67
C ALA A 244 5.68 24.84 4.20
N ALA A 245 5.65 25.79 3.24
CA ALA A 245 4.45 26.47 2.69
C ALA A 245 4.63 26.82 1.18
N SER A 246 3.55 26.95 0.37
CA SER A 246 3.52 27.63 -0.96
C SER A 246 2.10 27.69 -1.63
N GLU A 247 1.99 28.09 -2.93
CA GLU A 247 1.03 28.97 -3.69
C GLU A 247 -0.09 28.34 -4.62
N LYS A 248 -1.13 29.13 -4.99
CA LYS A 248 -2.47 28.74 -5.55
C LYS A 248 -2.49 28.20 -7.00
N LYS A 249 -3.40 27.23 -7.30
CA LYS A 249 -3.75 26.68 -8.64
C LYS A 249 -5.25 26.32 -8.77
N ASP A 250 -5.74 25.88 -9.94
CA ASP A 250 -7.18 25.63 -10.22
C ASP A 250 -7.73 24.32 -9.61
N VAL A 251 -7.00 23.21 -9.74
CA VAL A 251 -7.20 21.95 -9.00
C VAL A 251 -5.85 21.55 -8.42
N SER A 252 -5.85 21.17 -7.16
CA SER A 252 -4.67 20.75 -6.40
C SER A 252 -5.00 19.43 -5.73
N LEU A 253 -4.27 18.38 -6.05
CA LEU A 253 -4.47 17.04 -5.50
C LEU A 253 -3.15 16.55 -4.90
N VAL A 254 -3.25 15.72 -3.86
CA VAL A 254 -2.08 14.98 -3.39
C VAL A 254 -1.60 14.07 -4.52
N THR A 255 -0.33 14.20 -4.88
CA THR A 255 0.35 13.30 -5.82
C THR A 255 1.07 12.20 -5.07
N THR A 256 1.58 11.19 -5.76
CA THR A 256 2.47 10.21 -5.12
C THR A 256 3.82 10.83 -4.81
N TRP A 257 4.47 11.49 -5.77
CA TRP A 257 5.80 12.08 -5.57
C TRP A 257 5.69 13.59 -5.30
N VAL A 258 6.57 14.13 -4.47
CA VAL A 258 6.62 15.58 -4.18
C VAL A 258 7.69 16.23 -5.06
N GLN A 259 7.40 16.36 -6.36
CA GLN A 259 8.34 16.88 -7.35
C GLN A 259 7.61 17.63 -8.47
N ASP A 260 8.21 18.69 -8.98
CA ASP A 260 7.82 19.28 -10.26
C ASP A 260 8.65 18.71 -11.43
N LEU A 261 8.34 19.13 -12.67
CA LEU A 261 9.09 18.65 -13.85
C LEU A 261 10.56 19.08 -13.86
N VAL A 262 10.92 20.19 -13.21
CA VAL A 262 12.31 20.63 -13.09
C VAL A 262 13.06 19.70 -12.13
N ASP A 263 12.43 19.36 -11.02
CA ASP A 263 12.96 18.39 -10.05
C ASP A 263 13.16 17.02 -10.68
N VAL A 264 12.15 16.48 -11.38
CA VAL A 264 12.25 15.19 -12.07
C VAL A 264 13.44 15.17 -13.04
N LYS A 265 13.55 16.17 -13.92
CA LYS A 265 14.66 16.26 -14.89
C LYS A 265 16.02 16.34 -14.20
N THR A 266 16.13 17.15 -13.15
CA THR A 266 17.39 17.35 -12.44
C THR A 266 17.82 16.08 -11.71
N GLN A 267 16.88 15.42 -11.04
CA GLN A 267 17.12 14.24 -10.22
C GLN A 267 17.40 12.99 -11.08
N TYR A 268 16.80 12.88 -12.26
CA TYR A 268 17.05 11.80 -13.22
C TYR A 268 18.55 11.66 -13.55
N PHE A 269 19.21 12.78 -13.89
CA PHE A 269 20.65 12.80 -14.18
C PHE A 269 21.55 12.62 -12.95
N GLN A 270 20.96 12.60 -11.74
CA GLN A 270 21.61 12.25 -10.49
C GLN A 270 21.32 10.80 -10.07
N GLY A 271 20.69 10.02 -10.97
CA GLY A 271 20.34 8.63 -10.75
C GLY A 271 19.12 8.43 -9.85
N ILE A 272 18.31 9.45 -9.59
CA ILE A 272 17.03 9.34 -8.86
C ILE A 272 15.92 9.36 -9.90
N ASP A 273 15.15 8.27 -10.00
CA ASP A 273 14.15 8.09 -11.05
C ASP A 273 12.73 8.05 -10.48
N THR A 274 11.85 8.86 -11.08
CA THR A 274 10.43 8.84 -10.77
C THR A 274 9.77 7.89 -11.75
N PRO A 275 9.02 6.85 -11.32
CA PRO A 275 8.41 5.91 -12.24
C PRO A 275 7.60 6.61 -13.35
N GLY A 276 8.06 6.49 -14.60
CA GLY A 276 7.44 7.13 -15.77
C GLY A 276 7.74 8.63 -15.96
N ASN A 277 8.63 9.21 -15.15
CA ASN A 277 9.03 10.63 -15.15
C ASN A 277 7.87 11.64 -15.06
N VAL A 278 6.72 11.19 -14.55
CA VAL A 278 5.55 12.02 -14.33
C VAL A 278 4.97 11.72 -12.98
N ASN A 279 4.43 12.77 -12.36
CA ASN A 279 3.74 12.63 -11.11
C ASN A 279 2.36 12.01 -11.36
N ASN A 280 2.01 10.98 -10.59
CA ASN A 280 0.70 10.35 -10.67
C ASN A 280 -0.14 10.69 -9.43
N VAL A 281 -1.45 10.54 -9.56
CA VAL A 281 -2.40 10.66 -8.45
C VAL A 281 -2.88 9.26 -8.13
N ASP A 282 -2.69 8.86 -6.88
CA ASP A 282 -3.16 7.59 -6.35
C ASP A 282 -4.16 7.84 -5.22
N ILE A 283 -5.33 7.22 -5.28
CA ILE A 283 -6.44 7.55 -4.37
C ILE A 283 -6.19 7.06 -2.95
N THR A 284 -5.38 6.01 -2.79
CA THR A 284 -4.98 5.46 -1.50
C THR A 284 -3.87 6.27 -0.84
N VAL A 285 -2.88 6.74 -1.61
CA VAL A 285 -1.92 7.76 -1.17
C VAL A 285 -2.66 9.04 -0.75
N CYS A 286 -3.65 9.46 -1.53
CA CYS A 286 -4.51 10.59 -1.19
C CYS A 286 -5.23 10.40 0.14
N ALA A 287 -5.80 9.21 0.38
CA ALA A 287 -6.46 8.89 1.65
C ALA A 287 -5.47 8.91 2.83
N ASN A 288 -4.26 8.39 2.65
CA ASN A 288 -3.20 8.41 3.66
C ASN A 288 -2.72 9.83 3.96
N ALA A 289 -2.53 10.66 2.93
CA ALA A 289 -2.16 12.07 3.09
C ALA A 289 -3.23 12.87 3.80
N LEU A 290 -4.50 12.66 3.43
CA LEU A 290 -5.62 13.28 4.11
C LEU A 290 -5.66 12.89 5.59
N PHE A 291 -5.43 11.62 5.91
CA PHE A 291 -5.33 11.13 7.28
C PHE A 291 -4.17 11.79 8.04
N GLY A 292 -2.96 11.80 7.46
CA GLY A 292 -1.76 12.37 8.05
C GLY A 292 -1.91 13.87 8.36
N ILE A 293 -2.41 14.66 7.41
CA ILE A 293 -2.68 16.10 7.58
C ILE A 293 -3.74 16.32 8.67
N THR A 294 -4.86 15.60 8.57
CA THR A 294 -5.99 15.74 9.51
C THR A 294 -5.52 15.48 10.94
N ASN A 295 -4.87 14.35 11.16
CA ASN A 295 -4.46 13.94 12.49
C ASN A 295 -3.34 14.80 13.05
N ALA A 296 -2.37 15.21 12.22
CA ALA A 296 -1.36 16.16 12.65
C ALA A 296 -2.00 17.47 13.18
N ILE A 297 -3.08 17.94 12.56
CA ILE A 297 -3.83 19.10 13.05
C ILE A 297 -4.60 18.77 14.34
N LEU A 298 -5.34 17.66 14.37
CA LEU A 298 -6.21 17.30 15.51
C LEU A 298 -5.45 17.02 16.81
N SER A 299 -4.25 16.43 16.71
CA SER A 299 -3.34 16.18 17.84
C SER A 299 -2.54 17.43 18.24
N GLY A 300 -2.57 18.49 17.42
CA GLY A 300 -1.80 19.72 17.61
C GLY A 300 -0.33 19.63 17.21
N LEU A 301 0.06 18.54 16.54
CA LEU A 301 1.39 18.36 15.95
C LEU A 301 1.69 19.44 14.90
N VAL A 302 0.67 19.82 14.14
CA VAL A 302 0.67 20.95 13.22
C VAL A 302 -0.46 21.89 13.63
N THR A 303 -0.24 23.20 13.58
CA THR A 303 -1.30 24.18 13.88
C THR A 303 -2.34 24.18 12.76
N SER A 304 -3.63 24.33 13.10
CA SER A 304 -4.71 24.42 12.11
C SER A 304 -4.57 25.60 11.15
N GLU A 305 -3.72 26.58 11.49
CA GLU A 305 -3.38 27.70 10.63
C GLU A 305 -2.84 27.30 9.26
N VAL A 306 -2.30 26.08 9.15
CA VAL A 306 -1.85 25.52 7.87
C VAL A 306 -2.99 25.44 6.84
N LEU A 307 -4.25 25.34 7.27
CA LEU A 307 -5.43 25.34 6.39
C LEU A 307 -5.97 26.74 6.07
N TYR A 308 -5.37 27.81 6.61
CA TYR A 308 -5.60 29.16 6.10
C TYR A 308 -4.72 29.47 4.88
N ASP A 309 -3.68 28.66 4.64
CA ASP A 309 -3.00 28.65 3.35
C ASP A 309 -4.01 28.16 2.29
N PRO A 310 -4.35 28.99 1.29
CA PRO A 310 -5.41 28.63 0.35
C PRO A 310 -5.09 27.40 -0.51
N VAL A 311 -3.82 27.06 -0.67
CA VAL A 311 -3.35 25.94 -1.50
C VAL A 311 -3.48 24.66 -0.74
N LEU A 312 -3.06 24.67 0.52
CA LEU A 312 -3.21 23.50 1.38
C LEU A 312 -4.67 23.25 1.69
N GLN A 313 -5.47 24.31 1.87
CA GLN A 313 -6.92 24.17 1.99
C GLN A 313 -7.53 23.55 0.72
N GLN A 314 -7.18 24.06 -0.46
CA GLN A 314 -7.67 23.54 -1.72
C GLN A 314 -7.20 22.12 -2.00
N LEU A 315 -5.93 21.80 -1.70
CA LEU A 315 -5.37 20.45 -1.75
C LEU A 315 -6.18 19.49 -0.88
N TYR A 316 -6.43 19.89 0.37
CA TYR A 316 -7.19 19.11 1.35
C TYR A 316 -8.63 18.85 0.90
N LEU A 317 -9.34 19.89 0.45
CA LEU A 317 -10.73 19.81 0.00
C LEU A 317 -10.90 19.08 -1.34
N ASN A 318 -10.05 19.33 -2.33
CA ASN A 318 -10.14 18.64 -3.61
C ASN A 318 -9.80 17.16 -3.47
N THR A 319 -8.78 16.84 -2.66
CA THR A 319 -8.37 15.46 -2.39
C THR A 319 -9.50 14.70 -1.71
N SER A 320 -10.18 15.29 -0.70
CA SER A 320 -11.35 14.66 -0.08
C SER A 320 -12.50 14.50 -1.08
N THR A 321 -12.77 15.51 -1.91
CA THR A 321 -13.85 15.46 -2.92
C THR A 321 -13.60 14.35 -3.94
N MET A 322 -12.35 14.15 -4.36
CA MET A 322 -11.98 13.04 -5.24
C MET A 322 -12.18 11.68 -4.56
N ILE A 323 -11.84 11.55 -3.28
CA ILE A 323 -12.09 10.34 -2.47
C ILE A 323 -13.59 10.06 -2.36
N GLU A 324 -14.40 11.08 -2.11
CA GLU A 324 -15.87 10.95 -2.08
C GLU A 324 -16.40 10.49 -3.42
N PHE A 325 -15.95 11.11 -4.51
CA PHE A 325 -16.32 10.73 -5.87
C PHE A 325 -15.93 9.28 -6.18
N GLN A 326 -14.76 8.81 -5.70
CA GLN A 326 -14.33 7.42 -5.84
C GLN A 326 -15.30 6.47 -5.16
N ILE A 327 -15.63 6.73 -3.90
CA ILE A 327 -16.54 5.88 -3.14
C ILE A 327 -17.96 5.86 -3.75
N GLN A 328 -18.40 7.01 -4.27
CA GLN A 328 -19.76 7.16 -4.82
C GLN A 328 -19.92 6.53 -6.21
N THR A 329 -18.88 6.54 -7.03
CA THR A 329 -18.97 6.19 -8.46
C THR A 329 -18.13 4.99 -8.88
N ASN A 330 -17.22 4.51 -8.00
CA ASN A 330 -16.22 3.51 -8.32
C ASN A 330 -15.41 3.85 -9.58
N PHE A 331 -14.95 5.10 -9.72
CA PHE A 331 -14.26 5.52 -10.95
C PHE A 331 -12.88 4.84 -11.13
N SER A 332 -12.28 4.26 -10.10
CA SER A 332 -11.12 3.37 -10.20
C SER A 332 -11.42 2.04 -10.90
N GLY A 333 -12.70 1.68 -11.08
CA GLY A 333 -13.11 0.53 -11.90
C GLY A 333 -12.96 0.78 -13.41
N ARG A 334 -12.49 1.96 -13.81
CA ARG A 334 -12.22 2.31 -15.21
C ARG A 334 -10.88 1.71 -15.67
N PRO A 335 -10.85 0.84 -16.70
CA PRO A 335 -9.61 0.24 -17.19
C PRO A 335 -8.65 1.25 -17.84
N ASP A 336 -9.18 2.41 -18.24
CA ASP A 336 -8.42 3.52 -18.81
C ASP A 336 -7.80 4.45 -17.76
N LEU A 337 -7.92 4.12 -16.46
CA LEU A 337 -7.30 4.85 -15.35
C LEU A 337 -6.56 3.90 -14.40
N ALA A 338 -5.34 4.25 -14.03
CA ALA A 338 -4.57 3.55 -13.01
C ALA A 338 -4.52 4.41 -11.73
N LEU A 339 -5.43 4.16 -10.80
CA LEU A 339 -5.66 5.04 -9.63
C LEU A 339 -5.29 4.42 -8.29
N THR A 340 -4.95 3.13 -8.27
CA THR A 340 -4.69 2.38 -7.04
C THR A 340 -3.42 1.53 -7.16
N TYR A 341 -2.36 1.94 -6.48
CA TYR A 341 -1.20 1.15 -6.11
C TYR A 341 -1.57 0.03 -5.15
N TYR A 342 -2.62 0.25 -4.37
CA TYR A 342 -3.16 -0.64 -3.36
C TYR A 342 -4.35 -1.37 -3.96
N PRO A 343 -4.19 -2.63 -4.38
CA PRO A 343 -5.23 -3.31 -5.15
C PRO A 343 -6.51 -3.54 -4.36
N SER A 344 -6.47 -3.52 -3.02
CA SER A 344 -7.68 -3.77 -2.23
C SER A 344 -8.55 -2.54 -2.01
N VAL A 345 -9.78 -2.61 -2.51
CA VAL A 345 -10.78 -1.54 -2.28
C VAL A 345 -11.17 -1.44 -0.81
N PHE A 346 -11.14 -2.55 -0.06
CA PHE A 346 -11.48 -2.58 1.36
C PHE A 346 -10.43 -1.90 2.22
N GLU A 347 -9.16 -2.02 1.84
CA GLU A 347 -8.05 -1.28 2.45
C GLU A 347 -8.23 0.23 2.23
N PHE A 348 -8.54 0.64 1.00
CA PHE A 348 -8.87 2.04 0.70
C PHE A 348 -10.01 2.58 1.58
N TYR A 349 -11.12 1.84 1.71
CA TYR A 349 -12.23 2.25 2.57
C TYR A 349 -11.81 2.40 4.03
N TRP A 350 -10.97 1.50 4.54
CA TRP A 350 -10.46 1.60 5.90
C TRP A 350 -9.59 2.86 6.08
N PHE A 351 -8.70 3.19 5.13
CA PHE A 351 -7.89 4.41 5.20
C PHE A 351 -8.76 5.67 5.29
N VAL A 352 -9.81 5.75 4.47
CA VAL A 352 -10.74 6.88 4.47
C VAL A 352 -11.56 6.94 5.78
N ALA A 353 -12.04 5.79 6.24
CA ALA A 353 -12.82 5.70 7.48
C ALA A 353 -12.03 6.20 8.69
N ARG A 354 -10.71 5.95 8.76
CA ARG A 354 -9.86 6.46 9.84
C ARG A 354 -9.86 7.99 9.90
N THR A 355 -9.83 8.68 8.76
CA THR A 355 -9.89 10.15 8.71
C THR A 355 -11.23 10.66 9.24
N TYR A 356 -12.33 10.12 8.72
CA TYR A 356 -13.69 10.48 9.13
C TYR A 356 -13.87 10.31 10.65
N THR A 357 -13.46 9.17 11.21
CA THR A 357 -13.68 8.87 12.63
C THR A 357 -12.89 9.76 13.57
N GLN A 358 -11.69 10.21 13.19
CA GLN A 358 -10.94 11.19 14.01
C GLN A 358 -11.58 12.57 14.00
N LEU A 359 -12.06 13.02 12.83
CA LEU A 359 -12.82 14.27 12.70
C LEU A 359 -14.12 14.21 13.52
N GLU A 360 -14.87 13.12 13.38
CA GLU A 360 -16.14 12.90 14.06
C GLU A 360 -15.97 12.90 15.57
N ARG A 361 -15.00 12.13 16.08
CA ARG A 361 -14.68 12.07 17.51
C ARG A 361 -14.33 13.44 18.06
N LYS A 362 -13.53 14.24 17.33
CA LYS A 362 -13.21 15.61 17.74
C LYS A 362 -14.44 16.51 17.74
N ALA A 363 -15.27 16.44 16.70
CA ALA A 363 -16.48 17.24 16.55
C ALA A 363 -17.53 16.96 17.66
N ARG A 364 -17.53 15.75 18.24
CA ARG A 364 -18.41 15.41 19.37
C ARG A 364 -18.01 16.05 20.70
N ILE A 365 -16.71 16.28 20.91
CA ILE A 365 -16.19 16.83 22.17
C ILE A 365 -15.96 18.35 22.10
N GLY A 366 -16.05 18.94 20.92
CA GLY A 366 -15.87 20.38 20.71
C GLY A 366 -15.93 20.75 19.23
N GLU A 367 -15.59 22.00 18.91
CA GLU A 367 -15.53 22.45 17.52
C GLU A 367 -14.28 21.92 16.81
N LEU A 368 -14.43 21.64 15.51
CA LEU A 368 -13.27 21.34 14.66
C LEU A 368 -12.40 22.59 14.49
N PRO A 369 -11.07 22.47 14.44
CA PRO A 369 -10.15 23.62 14.39
C PRO A 369 -10.26 24.51 13.15
N HIS A 370 -10.93 24.06 12.09
CA HIS A 370 -11.06 24.77 10.81
C HIS A 370 -12.31 24.29 10.03
N GLU A 371 -12.97 25.17 9.27
CA GLU A 371 -14.19 24.85 8.49
C GLU A 371 -13.99 23.77 7.45
N ALA A 372 -12.88 23.81 6.69
CA ALA A 372 -12.54 22.77 5.72
C ALA A 372 -12.56 21.35 6.32
N MET A 373 -12.14 21.18 7.58
CA MET A 373 -12.19 19.87 8.26
C MET A 373 -13.62 19.39 8.51
N ARG A 374 -14.56 20.31 8.72
CA ARG A 374 -16.00 20.00 8.82
C ARG A 374 -16.55 19.55 7.47
N THR A 375 -16.23 20.27 6.40
CA THR A 375 -16.61 19.88 5.03
C THR A 375 -16.13 18.46 4.70
N VAL A 376 -14.85 18.16 4.98
CA VAL A 376 -14.29 16.82 4.78
C VAL A 376 -14.99 15.77 5.64
N MET A 377 -15.26 16.07 6.92
CA MET A 377 -15.97 15.14 7.81
C MET A 377 -17.36 14.78 7.28
N GLU A 378 -18.12 15.78 6.82
CA GLU A 378 -19.49 15.60 6.32
C GLU A 378 -19.53 14.83 5.00
N GLY A 379 -18.67 15.20 4.06
CA GLY A 379 -18.56 14.55 2.75
C GLY A 379 -18.12 13.09 2.85
N LEU A 380 -17.00 12.83 3.55
CA LEU A 380 -16.54 11.47 3.80
C LEU A 380 -17.56 10.65 4.60
N GLY A 381 -18.18 11.23 5.62
CA GLY A 381 -19.19 10.56 6.43
C GLY A 381 -20.39 10.09 5.61
N SER A 382 -20.87 10.93 4.69
CA SER A 382 -21.95 10.59 3.77
C SER A 382 -21.55 9.45 2.82
N ALA A 383 -20.37 9.54 2.18
CA ALA A 383 -19.88 8.51 1.27
C ALA A 383 -19.64 7.16 1.97
N LEU A 384 -19.08 7.17 3.18
CA LEU A 384 -18.77 5.98 3.95
C LEU A 384 -20.04 5.28 4.48
N LYS A 385 -20.96 6.03 5.10
CA LYS A 385 -22.20 5.47 5.64
C LYS A 385 -23.19 5.06 4.54
N GLY A 386 -23.10 5.68 3.35
CA GLY A 386 -23.89 5.33 2.18
C GLY A 386 -23.22 4.27 1.30
N ASN A 387 -22.57 4.74 0.22
CA ASN A 387 -22.07 3.91 -0.87
C ASN A 387 -21.03 2.86 -0.42
N MET A 388 -20.07 3.22 0.42
CA MET A 388 -19.07 2.25 0.89
C MET A 388 -19.75 1.12 1.68
N THR A 389 -20.63 1.46 2.63
CA THR A 389 -21.32 0.46 3.46
C THR A 389 -22.14 -0.50 2.59
N GLN A 390 -22.88 0.01 1.62
CA GLN A 390 -23.65 -0.80 0.66
C GLN A 390 -22.74 -1.69 -0.18
N HIS A 391 -21.64 -1.14 -0.69
CA HIS A 391 -20.68 -1.90 -1.48
C HIS A 391 -20.07 -3.04 -0.66
N VAL A 392 -19.53 -2.76 0.53
CA VAL A 392 -18.93 -3.78 1.39
C VAL A 392 -19.93 -4.89 1.68
N ILE A 393 -21.15 -4.58 2.13
CA ILE A 393 -22.17 -5.60 2.40
C ILE A 393 -22.47 -6.45 1.15
N SER A 394 -22.57 -5.82 -0.02
CA SER A 394 -22.87 -6.52 -1.28
C SER A 394 -21.78 -7.50 -1.73
N GLN A 395 -20.53 -7.28 -1.32
CA GLN A 395 -19.39 -8.15 -1.68
C GLN A 395 -19.21 -9.33 -0.71
N SER A 396 -20.06 -9.45 0.31
CA SER A 396 -19.96 -10.53 1.29
C SER A 396 -20.22 -11.90 0.68
N LYS A 397 -19.35 -12.88 0.98
CA LYS A 397 -19.52 -14.29 0.60
C LYS A 397 -19.87 -15.10 1.85
N MET A 398 -20.91 -15.95 1.75
CA MET A 398 -21.36 -16.79 2.86
C MET A 398 -20.55 -18.09 2.94
N GLU A 399 -20.03 -18.41 4.13
CA GLU A 399 -19.49 -19.73 4.47
C GLU A 399 -20.47 -20.44 5.41
N GLY A 400 -21.28 -21.35 4.88
CA GLY A 400 -22.40 -21.92 5.61
C GLY A 400 -23.48 -20.88 5.93
N ASN A 401 -24.13 -20.99 7.10
CA ASN A 401 -25.25 -20.11 7.47
C ASN A 401 -24.83 -18.89 8.32
N ASP A 402 -23.70 -18.98 9.01
CA ASP A 402 -23.37 -18.10 10.14
C ASP A 402 -22.02 -17.38 10.00
N MET A 403 -21.31 -17.56 8.90
CA MET A 403 -20.02 -16.93 8.65
C MET A 403 -20.00 -16.19 7.32
N ILE A 404 -19.26 -15.09 7.29
CA ILE A 404 -19.04 -14.27 6.10
C ILE A 404 -17.54 -14.11 5.90
N TYR A 405 -17.11 -14.13 4.64
CA TYR A 405 -15.75 -13.76 4.25
C TYR A 405 -15.79 -12.87 3.00
N TYR A 406 -14.62 -12.34 2.67
CA TYR A 406 -14.38 -11.49 1.51
C TYR A 406 -13.11 -11.96 0.80
N ASP A 407 -13.13 -11.94 -0.52
CA ASP A 407 -11.96 -12.09 -1.38
C ASP A 407 -11.83 -10.81 -2.23
N ASP A 408 -10.64 -10.53 -2.75
CA ASP A 408 -10.42 -9.36 -3.59
C ASP A 408 -9.71 -9.73 -4.90
N PHE A 409 -8.39 -9.70 -4.90
CA PHE A 409 -7.61 -9.82 -6.13
C PHE A 409 -6.57 -10.95 -6.08
N LEU A 410 -6.10 -11.38 -4.90
CA LEU A 410 -4.96 -12.29 -4.76
C LEU A 410 -5.38 -13.77 -4.75
N GLY A 411 -4.96 -14.51 -5.78
CA GLY A 411 -5.22 -15.94 -5.92
C GLY A 411 -6.54 -16.27 -6.63
N ASP A 412 -7.17 -15.26 -7.24
CA ASP A 412 -8.48 -15.37 -7.88
C ASP A 412 -8.41 -15.15 -9.40
N GLY A 413 -7.24 -15.32 -10.01
CA GLY A 413 -7.04 -15.23 -11.46
C GLY A 413 -6.41 -16.50 -12.08
N ASP A 414 -6.37 -17.60 -11.32
CA ASP A 414 -5.68 -18.82 -11.72
C ASP A 414 -6.59 -19.80 -12.48
N ILE A 415 -5.96 -20.66 -13.26
CA ILE A 415 -6.64 -21.70 -14.05
C ILE A 415 -6.05 -23.09 -13.79
N ASP A 416 -6.90 -24.11 -13.77
CA ASP A 416 -6.48 -25.51 -13.69
C ASP A 416 -5.98 -26.03 -15.05
N ASN A 417 -5.53 -27.28 -15.08
CA ASN A 417 -5.07 -27.95 -16.31
C ASN A 417 -6.19 -28.10 -17.38
N ASN A 418 -7.45 -27.90 -17.02
CA ASN A 418 -8.60 -27.89 -17.92
C ASN A 418 -9.04 -26.46 -18.31
N LYS A 419 -8.24 -25.45 -17.97
CA LYS A 419 -8.55 -24.01 -18.16
C LYS A 419 -9.78 -23.54 -17.39
N LYS A 420 -10.15 -24.22 -16.31
CA LYS A 420 -11.20 -23.77 -15.40
C LYS A 420 -10.61 -22.87 -14.34
N HIS A 421 -11.37 -21.83 -13.98
CA HIS A 421 -11.00 -20.91 -12.92
C HIS A 421 -10.80 -21.63 -11.58
N VAL A 422 -9.78 -21.22 -10.83
CA VAL A 422 -9.48 -21.71 -9.48
C VAL A 422 -9.35 -20.51 -8.55
N GLU A 423 -10.17 -20.49 -7.49
CA GLU A 423 -10.11 -19.49 -6.43
C GLU A 423 -9.30 -20.05 -5.26
N PHE A 424 -8.07 -19.55 -5.09
CA PHE A 424 -7.27 -19.88 -3.92
C PHE A 424 -7.64 -19.00 -2.72
N GLY A 425 -8.12 -17.77 -2.94
CA GLY A 425 -8.43 -16.80 -1.89
C GLY A 425 -7.24 -16.55 -0.96
N GLU A 426 -6.12 -16.15 -1.53
CA GLU A 426 -4.85 -15.96 -0.81
C GLU A 426 -4.85 -14.67 0.01
N ASP A 427 -5.71 -13.70 -0.35
CA ASP A 427 -5.97 -12.49 0.43
C ASP A 427 -7.18 -12.58 1.36
N ARG A 428 -7.92 -13.69 1.35
CA ARG A 428 -9.20 -13.82 2.07
C ARG A 428 -9.15 -13.39 3.54
N LEU A 429 -8.11 -13.77 4.27
CA LEU A 429 -7.91 -13.36 5.67
C LEU A 429 -7.72 -11.85 5.80
N TRP A 430 -6.92 -11.27 4.91
CA TRP A 430 -6.65 -9.84 4.87
C TRP A 430 -7.90 -9.04 4.48
N THR A 431 -8.49 -9.38 3.34
CA THR A 431 -9.65 -8.70 2.76
C THR A 431 -10.83 -8.73 3.73
N THR A 432 -11.08 -9.88 4.37
CA THR A 432 -12.11 -9.98 5.40
C THR A 432 -11.83 -9.06 6.59
N SER A 433 -10.56 -8.95 7.02
CA SER A 433 -10.15 -8.06 8.11
C SER A 433 -10.34 -6.58 7.75
N MET A 434 -9.97 -6.18 6.53
CA MET A 434 -10.13 -4.79 6.07
C MET A 434 -11.60 -4.41 5.90
N ALA A 435 -12.42 -5.29 5.34
CA ALA A 435 -13.85 -5.06 5.18
C ALA A 435 -14.54 -4.78 6.52
N ILE A 436 -14.25 -5.59 7.55
CA ILE A 436 -14.83 -5.36 8.88
C ILE A 436 -14.24 -4.15 9.58
N ASN A 437 -12.94 -3.85 9.39
CA ASN A 437 -12.32 -2.66 9.96
C ASN A 437 -12.91 -1.38 9.36
N ALA A 438 -13.19 -1.35 8.06
CA ALA A 438 -13.88 -0.23 7.42
C ALA A 438 -15.28 -0.01 8.00
N LEU A 439 -16.06 -1.09 8.17
CA LEU A 439 -17.41 -1.02 8.77
C LEU A 439 -17.37 -0.60 10.24
N ILE A 440 -16.52 -1.23 11.06
CA ILE A 440 -16.38 -0.90 12.49
C ILE A 440 -15.95 0.55 12.65
N THR A 441 -14.92 0.98 11.91
CA THR A 441 -14.39 2.34 12.01
C THR A 441 -15.44 3.38 11.61
N THR A 442 -16.25 3.10 10.57
CA THR A 442 -17.31 4.00 10.08
C THR A 442 -18.51 4.11 11.03
N TRP A 443 -18.90 2.99 11.65
CA TRP A 443 -20.18 2.88 12.37
C TRP A 443 -20.03 2.82 13.90
N THR A 444 -18.83 3.02 14.42
CA THR A 444 -18.59 3.11 15.87
C THR A 444 -17.94 4.42 16.25
N VAL A 445 -18.09 4.77 17.53
CA VAL A 445 -17.39 5.88 18.18
C VAL A 445 -16.63 5.36 19.39
N TYR A 446 -15.37 5.79 19.51
CA TYR A 446 -14.57 5.52 20.68
C TYR A 446 -14.88 6.52 21.79
N ASN A 447 -15.32 6.02 22.93
CA ASN A 447 -15.52 6.83 24.13
C ASN A 447 -14.24 6.81 24.97
N ASP A 448 -13.52 7.94 24.99
CA ASP A 448 -12.26 8.08 25.73
C ASP A 448 -12.42 7.88 27.25
N ALA A 449 -13.57 8.23 27.82
CA ALA A 449 -13.81 8.09 29.26
C ALA A 449 -14.01 6.62 29.66
N THR A 450 -14.71 5.84 28.84
CA THR A 450 -14.95 4.42 29.12
C THR A 450 -13.93 3.49 28.48
N GLN A 451 -13.09 4.01 27.58
CA GLN A 451 -12.16 3.25 26.74
C GLN A 451 -12.85 2.12 25.95
N LYS A 452 -14.00 2.43 25.36
CA LYS A 452 -14.82 1.45 24.62
C LYS A 452 -15.31 2.01 23.30
N LEU A 453 -15.35 1.15 22.29
CA LEU A 453 -16.09 1.40 21.05
C LEU A 453 -17.57 1.10 21.27
N ASN A 454 -18.43 2.02 20.84
CA ASN A 454 -19.88 1.87 20.83
C ASN A 454 -20.40 2.07 19.42
N TRP A 455 -21.36 1.25 19.00
CA TRP A 455 -22.12 1.49 17.77
C TRP A 455 -22.87 2.82 17.86
N TYR A 456 -22.99 3.54 16.74
CA TYR A 456 -23.97 4.63 16.68
C TYR A 456 -25.39 4.07 16.81
N ASP A 457 -26.29 4.87 17.38
CA ASP A 457 -27.69 4.50 17.57
C ASP A 457 -28.39 4.18 16.24
N ASP A 458 -27.99 4.86 15.17
CA ASP A 458 -28.51 4.71 13.81
C ASP A 458 -27.78 3.63 12.98
N THR A 459 -26.86 2.86 13.58
CA THR A 459 -26.13 1.81 12.85
C THR A 459 -27.08 0.73 12.33
N PRO A 460 -27.11 0.45 11.01
CA PRO A 460 -27.97 -0.57 10.44
C PRO A 460 -27.74 -1.96 11.05
N THR A 461 -28.81 -2.73 11.26
CA THR A 461 -28.72 -4.11 11.76
C THR A 461 -27.85 -4.98 10.86
N GLU A 462 -27.95 -4.80 9.55
CA GLU A 462 -27.16 -5.55 8.57
C GLU A 462 -25.65 -5.34 8.76
N VAL A 463 -25.20 -4.11 9.04
CA VAL A 463 -23.79 -3.82 9.37
C VAL A 463 -23.34 -4.64 10.58
N LYS A 464 -24.12 -4.63 11.67
CA LYS A 464 -23.80 -5.36 12.90
C LYS A 464 -23.74 -6.86 12.64
N THR A 465 -24.71 -7.41 11.90
CA THR A 465 -24.75 -8.83 11.54
C THR A 465 -23.56 -9.23 10.67
N THR A 466 -23.23 -8.42 9.66
CA THR A 466 -22.08 -8.66 8.78
C THR A 466 -20.76 -8.68 9.56
N VAL A 467 -20.53 -7.68 10.42
CA VAL A 467 -19.34 -7.61 11.27
C VAL A 467 -19.26 -8.81 12.21
N GLN A 468 -20.38 -9.21 12.83
CA GLN A 468 -20.42 -10.37 13.72
C GLN A 468 -20.05 -11.66 12.98
N LYS A 469 -20.69 -11.95 11.84
CA LYS A 469 -20.44 -13.18 11.06
C LYS A 469 -19.01 -13.23 10.51
N ALA A 470 -18.48 -12.11 10.04
CA ALA A 470 -17.12 -12.04 9.54
C ALA A 470 -16.07 -12.17 10.67
N THR A 471 -16.36 -11.64 11.86
CA THR A 471 -15.52 -11.84 13.04
C THR A 471 -15.54 -13.30 13.49
N THR A 472 -16.68 -13.98 13.44
CA THR A 472 -16.77 -15.42 13.68
C THR A 472 -15.92 -16.20 12.68
N TRP A 473 -15.96 -15.84 11.41
CA TRP A 473 -15.14 -16.45 10.36
C TRP A 473 -13.63 -16.25 10.63
N LEU A 474 -13.19 -15.01 10.89
CA LEU A 474 -11.80 -14.70 11.20
C LEU A 474 -11.32 -15.46 12.43
N ASN A 475 -12.09 -15.44 13.52
CA ASN A 475 -11.75 -16.15 14.74
C ASN A 475 -11.59 -17.66 14.53
N THR A 476 -12.32 -18.23 13.57
CA THR A 476 -12.22 -19.65 13.21
C THR A 476 -10.96 -19.94 12.39
N TYR A 477 -10.61 -19.06 11.44
CA TYR A 477 -9.64 -19.40 10.39
C TYR A 477 -8.29 -18.68 10.47
N ILE A 478 -8.18 -17.52 11.11
CA ILE A 478 -6.98 -16.66 11.09
C ILE A 478 -5.72 -17.34 11.64
N LEU A 479 -5.87 -18.27 12.59
CA LEU A 479 -4.77 -19.07 13.16
C LEU A 479 -4.81 -20.55 12.74
N SER A 480 -5.72 -20.93 11.84
CA SER A 480 -5.95 -22.35 11.48
C SER A 480 -4.91 -22.92 10.52
N GLY A 481 -4.19 -22.08 9.78
CA GLY A 481 -3.32 -22.48 8.68
C GLY A 481 -4.06 -22.91 7.40
N LYS A 482 -5.41 -22.85 7.37
CA LYS A 482 -6.22 -23.19 6.18
C LYS A 482 -6.00 -22.21 5.03
N TYR A 483 -5.91 -20.91 5.34
CA TYR A 483 -5.73 -19.83 4.37
C TYR A 483 -4.40 -19.12 4.60
N GLN A 484 -3.81 -18.60 3.53
CA GLN A 484 -2.64 -17.75 3.63
C GLN A 484 -3.06 -16.36 4.13
N PRO A 485 -2.26 -15.70 4.98
CA PRO A 485 -2.52 -14.33 5.43
C PRO A 485 -1.89 -13.32 4.48
N TRP A 486 -1.90 -13.58 3.17
CA TRP A 486 -1.21 -12.73 2.21
C TRP A 486 -2.04 -11.52 1.83
N ASN A 487 -1.38 -10.49 1.35
CA ASN A 487 -1.95 -9.37 0.62
C ASN A 487 -0.82 -8.64 -0.11
N ALA A 488 -1.15 -7.72 -1.01
CA ALA A 488 -0.26 -6.65 -1.43
C ALA A 488 -0.63 -5.36 -0.69
N PHE A 489 0.07 -5.11 0.42
CA PHE A 489 -0.07 -3.87 1.18
C PHE A 489 0.49 -2.65 0.42
N PHE A 490 1.31 -2.88 -0.59
CA PHE A 490 1.73 -1.89 -1.59
C PHE A 490 2.02 -2.65 -2.88
N SER A 491 1.72 -2.08 -4.04
CA SER A 491 2.07 -2.68 -5.33
C SER A 491 2.44 -1.59 -6.33
N GLY A 492 3.51 -1.79 -7.10
CA GLY A 492 4.00 -0.81 -8.07
C GLY A 492 2.97 -0.48 -9.17
N SER A 493 3.18 0.63 -9.90
CA SER A 493 2.26 1.12 -10.95
C SER A 493 2.16 0.17 -12.14
N PHE A 494 3.22 -0.60 -12.37
CA PHE A 494 3.28 -1.59 -13.43
C PHE A 494 2.70 -2.92 -12.94
N LYS A 495 1.50 -3.28 -13.41
CA LYS A 495 0.84 -4.57 -13.10
C LYS A 495 1.06 -5.64 -14.18
N GLY A 496 1.73 -5.29 -15.28
CA GLY A 496 1.95 -6.19 -16.42
C GLY A 496 2.15 -5.42 -17.74
N PHE A 497 2.43 -6.12 -18.84
CA PHE A 497 2.78 -5.48 -20.12
C PHE A 497 1.66 -4.63 -20.74
N GLY A 498 0.40 -4.91 -20.37
CA GLY A 498 -0.76 -4.12 -20.76
C GLY A 498 -0.95 -2.85 -19.92
N THR A 499 -0.41 -2.80 -18.71
CA THR A 499 -0.61 -1.69 -17.77
C THR A 499 0.60 -0.75 -17.70
N SER A 500 1.45 -0.76 -18.74
CA SER A 500 2.49 0.26 -18.85
C SER A 500 1.85 1.64 -18.94
N TRP A 501 2.37 2.60 -18.16
CA TRP A 501 1.95 4.01 -18.16
C TRP A 501 1.91 4.63 -19.58
N SER A 502 2.75 4.14 -20.50
CA SER A 502 2.75 4.55 -21.91
C SER A 502 1.52 4.09 -22.71
N SER A 503 0.67 3.24 -22.14
CA SER A 503 -0.54 2.68 -22.77
C SER A 503 -1.81 3.40 -22.36
N TYR A 504 -1.71 4.49 -21.60
CA TYR A 504 -2.85 5.32 -21.20
C TYR A 504 -2.93 6.58 -22.09
N PRO A 505 -4.14 7.16 -22.24
CA PRO A 505 -4.34 8.41 -22.95
C PRO A 505 -3.39 9.52 -22.46
N ALA A 506 -2.75 10.20 -23.41
CA ALA A 506 -1.84 11.30 -23.13
C ALA A 506 -1.93 12.37 -24.23
N ASN A 507 -1.99 13.64 -23.84
CA ASN A 507 -1.95 14.79 -24.77
C ASN A 507 -0.60 15.52 -24.75
N ARG A 508 0.28 15.17 -23.80
CA ARG A 508 1.67 15.61 -23.72
C ARG A 508 2.57 14.40 -23.87
N ASP A 509 3.48 14.46 -24.85
CA ASP A 509 4.47 13.41 -25.13
C ASP A 509 5.74 14.05 -25.71
N GLU A 510 6.75 14.27 -24.85
CA GLU A 510 7.97 14.99 -25.19
C GLU A 510 9.20 14.42 -24.49
N TYR A 511 10.38 14.60 -25.08
CA TYR A 511 11.65 14.35 -24.40
C TYR A 511 11.93 15.45 -23.36
N PHE A 512 12.86 15.21 -22.43
CA PHE A 512 13.25 16.20 -21.40
C PHE A 512 13.73 17.53 -21.97
N ASN A 513 14.29 17.51 -23.18
CA ASN A 513 14.70 18.71 -23.92
C ASN A 513 13.53 19.48 -24.59
N GLY A 514 12.28 18.98 -24.47
CA GLY A 514 11.06 19.57 -25.03
C GLY A 514 10.75 19.19 -26.47
N THR A 515 11.55 18.34 -27.13
CA THR A 515 11.22 17.86 -28.47
C THR A 515 10.15 16.78 -28.40
N LYS A 516 9.22 16.75 -29.36
CA LYS A 516 8.15 15.74 -29.41
C LYS A 516 8.71 14.32 -29.60
N VAL A 517 8.08 13.35 -28.94
CA VAL A 517 8.34 11.93 -29.19
C VAL A 517 7.72 11.54 -30.56
N PRO A 518 8.46 10.86 -31.45
CA PRO A 518 7.92 10.44 -32.74
C PRO A 518 6.79 9.42 -32.59
N HIS A 519 5.68 9.61 -33.32
CA HIS A 519 4.60 8.63 -33.44
C HIS A 519 4.96 7.55 -34.49
N ASP A 520 6.06 6.83 -34.29
CA ASP A 520 6.56 5.80 -35.21
C ASP A 520 6.12 4.36 -34.83
N GLY A 521 5.20 4.25 -33.87
CA GLY A 521 4.71 2.96 -33.36
C GLY A 521 5.71 2.21 -32.48
N LYS A 522 6.86 2.82 -32.15
CA LYS A 522 7.84 2.25 -31.23
C LYS A 522 7.62 2.79 -29.82
N ARG A 523 7.93 1.95 -28.83
CA ARG A 523 8.02 2.40 -27.44
C ARG A 523 9.34 3.12 -27.24
N HIS A 524 9.24 4.38 -26.82
CA HIS A 524 10.38 5.19 -26.39
C HIS A 524 10.48 5.09 -24.87
N TYR A 525 11.71 4.99 -24.35
CA TYR A 525 12.00 4.84 -22.92
C TYR A 525 13.10 5.82 -22.52
N GLY A 526 13.20 6.14 -21.23
CA GLY A 526 14.23 7.04 -20.69
C GLY A 526 13.71 8.46 -20.50
N GLU A 527 14.40 9.45 -21.06
CA GLU A 527 14.21 10.90 -20.89
C GLU A 527 12.91 11.45 -21.53
N ILE A 528 11.77 10.82 -21.28
CA ILE A 528 10.46 11.19 -21.83
C ILE A 528 9.49 11.59 -20.73
N ILE A 529 8.63 12.55 -21.03
CA ILE A 529 7.47 12.99 -20.25
C ILE A 529 6.24 12.65 -21.09
N ARG A 530 5.41 11.73 -20.58
CA ARG A 530 4.11 11.42 -21.19
C ARG A 530 3.01 11.46 -20.15
N GLY A 531 1.95 12.22 -20.42
CA GLY A 531 0.84 12.38 -19.51
C GLY A 531 -0.25 13.31 -20.03
N MET A 532 -1.12 13.74 -19.11
CA MET A 532 -2.24 14.63 -19.37
C MET A 532 -1.93 16.04 -18.84
N GLU A 533 -2.16 17.06 -19.67
CA GLU A 533 -2.05 18.47 -19.34
C GLU A 533 -3.37 19.20 -19.65
N GLY A 534 -3.94 19.86 -18.64
CA GLY A 534 -5.21 20.57 -18.77
C GLY A 534 -6.43 19.65 -18.83
N VAL A 535 -7.55 20.18 -19.30
CA VAL A 535 -8.82 19.46 -19.47
C VAL A 535 -9.03 19.20 -20.95
N MET A 536 -9.32 17.95 -21.31
CA MET A 536 -9.55 17.54 -22.69
C MET A 536 -11.04 17.37 -22.99
N GLU A 537 -11.43 17.65 -24.23
CA GLU A 537 -12.78 17.39 -24.73
C GLU A 537 -13.09 15.90 -24.72
N GLU A 538 -14.33 15.55 -24.37
CA GLU A 538 -14.80 14.15 -24.28
C GLU A 538 -14.55 13.38 -25.60
N ASP A 539 -14.85 14.00 -26.74
CA ASP A 539 -14.65 13.38 -28.05
C ASP A 539 -13.19 13.03 -28.34
N TRP A 540 -12.24 13.86 -27.87
CA TRP A 540 -10.81 13.57 -27.98
C TRP A 540 -10.44 12.37 -27.10
N TYR A 541 -10.92 12.37 -25.86
CA TYR A 541 -10.61 11.32 -24.89
C TYR A 541 -11.14 9.96 -25.34
N GLN A 542 -12.38 9.92 -25.83
CA GLN A 542 -13.00 8.72 -26.41
C GLN A 542 -12.28 8.21 -27.67
N GLN A 543 -11.61 9.08 -28.43
CA GLN A 543 -10.76 8.66 -29.53
C GLN A 543 -9.45 8.03 -29.02
N GLN A 544 -8.82 8.61 -27.98
CA GLN A 544 -7.60 8.05 -27.40
C GLN A 544 -7.84 6.66 -26.80
N ILE A 545 -8.92 6.45 -26.03
CA ILE A 545 -9.26 5.12 -25.48
C ILE A 545 -9.37 4.05 -26.59
N LYS A 546 -9.78 4.41 -27.80
CA LYS A 546 -9.89 3.46 -28.92
C LYS A 546 -8.54 3.16 -29.57
N LEU A 547 -7.62 4.11 -29.53
CA LEU A 547 -6.27 4.01 -30.11
C LEU A 547 -5.32 3.29 -29.17
N ASP A 548 -5.40 3.65 -27.90
CA ASP A 548 -4.68 3.00 -26.82
C ASP A 548 -5.36 1.67 -26.55
N HIS A 549 -4.62 0.57 -26.68
CA HIS A 549 -5.11 -0.75 -26.27
C HIS A 549 -5.17 -0.81 -24.74
N ALA A 550 -6.07 -0.02 -24.14
CA ALA A 550 -6.22 0.11 -22.70
C ALA A 550 -6.25 -1.31 -22.10
N PRO A 551 -5.46 -1.56 -21.04
CA PRO A 551 -5.39 -2.87 -20.42
C PRO A 551 -6.80 -3.35 -20.08
N VAL A 552 -7.18 -4.49 -20.65
CA VAL A 552 -8.53 -5.05 -20.45
C VAL A 552 -8.68 -5.64 -19.04
N ASP A 553 -7.56 -5.95 -18.38
CA ASP A 553 -7.49 -6.38 -16.98
C ASP A 553 -6.42 -5.55 -16.25
N PHE A 554 -6.87 -4.75 -15.28
CA PHE A 554 -5.99 -4.06 -14.32
C PHE A 554 -5.80 -4.89 -13.03
N HIS A 555 -6.55 -5.98 -12.88
CA HIS A 555 -6.59 -6.85 -11.71
C HIS A 555 -6.31 -8.31 -12.07
#